data_AF-A0A0C3CVL2-F1
#
_entry.id   AF-A0A0C3CVL2-F1
#
_cell.length_a   1.000
_cell.length_b   1.000
_cell.length_c   1.000
_cell.angle_alpha   90.00
_cell.angle_beta   90.00
_cell.angle_gamma   90.00
#
_symmetry.space_group_name_H-M   'P 1'
#
loop_
_entity.id
_entity.type
_entity.pdbx_description
1 polymer ?
#
loop_
_entity_poly.entity_id
_entity_poly.type
_entity_poly.pdbx_seq_one_letter_code
_entity_poly.pdbx_strand_id
1 'polypeptide(L)'
;MKLHDNRWMGALANTRGLGDLRYKRFGITPEPEVRSKLLEGKYWAFAVLVSDGISSELSDDEIVDLARGSPDPKTAAERILAFSEELGGEDNATAIVVPLAGWGRIEGPDKTKELREYRRKQAVGSERQRRM
;
A
#
# COMPACT_ATOMS: atom_id res chain seq x y z
N MET A 1 26.39 12.12 -5.12
CA MET A 1 26.09 11.09 -6.15
C MET A 1 24.62 11.26 -6.49
N LYS A 2 24.29 11.84 -7.66
CA LYS A 2 22.90 12.20 -8.02
C LYS A 2 22.11 10.91 -8.28
N LEU A 3 21.00 10.74 -7.56
CA LEU A 3 20.01 9.70 -7.79
C LEU A 3 19.55 9.78 -9.25
N HIS A 4 19.61 8.66 -9.97
CA HIS A 4 18.95 8.53 -11.25
C HIS A 4 17.46 8.78 -11.05
N ASP A 5 16.93 9.76 -11.77
CA ASP A 5 15.51 10.04 -11.82
C ASP A 5 14.82 8.85 -12.52
N ASN A 6 14.16 7.98 -11.74
CA ASN A 6 13.47 6.78 -12.24
C ASN A 6 12.18 7.11 -13.04
N ARG A 7 11.92 8.39 -13.32
CA ARG A 7 10.81 8.81 -14.17
C ARG A 7 11.12 8.53 -15.63
N TRP A 8 10.16 7.90 -16.30
CA TRP A 8 10.15 7.68 -17.74
C TRP A 8 10.21 9.02 -18.48
N MET A 9 11.26 9.19 -19.30
CA MET A 9 11.67 10.46 -19.91
C MET A 9 11.79 11.66 -18.93
N GLY A 10 12.08 11.40 -17.65
CA GLY A 10 12.17 12.43 -16.61
C GLY A 10 10.83 13.10 -16.24
N ALA A 11 9.70 12.57 -16.73
CA ALA A 11 8.39 13.21 -16.58
C ALA A 11 7.34 12.33 -15.90
N LEU A 12 7.32 11.01 -16.16
CA LEU A 12 6.26 10.11 -15.66
C LEU A 12 6.84 8.98 -14.80
N ALA A 13 6.30 8.77 -13.60
CA ALA A 13 6.69 7.64 -12.76
C ALA A 13 6.11 6.30 -13.24
N ASN A 14 4.98 6.33 -13.96
CA ASN A 14 4.25 5.15 -14.41
C ASN A 14 4.38 4.95 -15.93
N THR A 15 4.44 3.68 -16.36
CA THR A 15 4.46 3.29 -17.79
C THR A 15 3.05 3.03 -18.35
N ARG A 16 2.04 3.03 -17.48
CA ARG A 16 0.62 2.88 -17.83
C ARG A 16 -0.21 3.87 -17.04
N GLY A 17 -1.31 4.33 -17.63
CA GLY A 17 -2.23 5.26 -16.98
C GLY A 17 -3.32 5.72 -17.91
N LEU A 18 -4.45 6.18 -17.36
CA LEU A 18 -5.46 6.90 -18.13
C LEU A 18 -5.05 8.37 -18.21
N GLY A 19 -5.36 9.06 -19.30
CA GLY A 19 -4.91 10.45 -19.53
C GLY A 19 -3.56 10.52 -20.25
N ASP A 20 -2.67 11.43 -19.85
CA ASP A 20 -1.31 11.61 -20.39
C ASP A 20 -1.19 11.54 -21.92
N LEU A 21 -2.12 12.17 -22.63
CA LEU A 21 -2.27 12.05 -24.09
C LEU A 21 -0.96 12.36 -24.84
N ARG A 22 -0.18 13.34 -24.33
CA ARG A 22 1.11 13.73 -24.91
C ARG A 22 2.14 12.60 -24.89
N TYR A 23 2.05 11.69 -23.94
CA TYR A 23 3.00 10.60 -23.72
C TYR A 23 2.55 9.26 -24.33
N LYS A 24 1.29 9.14 -24.77
CA LYS A 24 0.74 7.93 -25.41
C LYS A 24 1.54 7.47 -26.61
N ARG A 25 1.91 8.40 -27.49
CA ARG A 25 2.69 8.12 -28.70
C ARG A 25 4.10 7.58 -28.43
N PHE A 26 4.58 7.69 -27.20
CA PHE A 26 5.91 7.26 -26.82
C PHE A 26 5.91 5.89 -26.14
N GLY A 27 4.76 5.28 -25.88
CA GLY A 27 4.67 3.95 -25.26
C GLY A 27 3.90 3.88 -23.93
N ILE A 28 3.38 5.00 -23.41
CA ILE A 28 2.46 4.96 -22.27
C ILE A 28 1.13 4.38 -22.73
N THR A 29 0.72 3.23 -22.21
CA THR A 29 -0.53 2.57 -22.61
C THR A 29 -1.66 2.79 -21.58
N PRO A 30 -2.92 2.99 -22.01
CA PRO A 30 -4.07 2.93 -21.11
C PRO A 30 -4.55 1.48 -20.84
N GLU A 31 -3.98 0.49 -21.53
CA GLU A 31 -4.44 -0.89 -21.46
C GLU A 31 -4.07 -1.54 -20.12
N PRO A 32 -5.06 -2.00 -19.34
CA PRO A 32 -4.81 -2.64 -18.05
C PRO A 32 -4.26 -4.05 -18.24
N GLU A 33 -3.58 -4.53 -17.21
CA GLU A 33 -3.41 -5.98 -17.04
C GLU A 33 -4.67 -6.53 -16.37
N VAL A 34 -5.33 -7.50 -17.00
CA VAL A 34 -6.53 -8.14 -16.46
C VAL A 34 -6.19 -9.51 -15.93
N ARG A 35 -6.45 -9.74 -14.64
CA ARG A 35 -6.31 -11.06 -14.00
C ARG A 35 -7.67 -11.53 -13.50
N SER A 36 -8.01 -12.79 -13.80
CA SER A 36 -9.20 -13.47 -13.28
C SER A 36 -8.76 -14.61 -12.37
N LYS A 37 -9.39 -14.73 -11.20
CA LYS A 37 -9.08 -15.79 -10.24
C LYS A 37 -10.36 -16.29 -9.56
N LEU A 38 -10.52 -17.61 -9.52
CA LEU A 38 -11.56 -18.24 -8.72
C LEU A 38 -11.10 -18.30 -7.25
N LEU A 39 -11.91 -17.77 -6.34
CA LEU A 39 -11.60 -17.72 -4.92
C LEU A 39 -12.43 -18.77 -4.16
N GLU A 40 -11.75 -19.70 -3.49
CA GLU A 40 -12.39 -20.63 -2.55
C GLU A 40 -12.59 -19.95 -1.20
N GLY A 41 -13.83 -19.61 -0.84
CA GLY A 41 -14.13 -18.75 0.31
C GLY A 41 -13.47 -19.12 1.65
N LYS A 42 -13.19 -20.41 1.90
CA LYS A 42 -12.49 -20.89 3.11
C LYS A 42 -11.01 -20.45 3.20
N TYR A 43 -10.40 -20.04 2.09
CA TYR A 43 -8.98 -19.68 2.01
C TYR A 43 -8.73 -18.19 1.81
N TRP A 44 -9.78 -17.37 1.62
CA TRP A 44 -9.65 -15.95 1.33
C TRP A 44 -10.43 -15.10 2.34
N ALA A 45 -9.71 -14.30 3.13
CA ALA A 45 -10.29 -13.49 4.21
C ALA A 45 -10.75 -12.11 3.72
N PHE A 46 -9.92 -11.47 2.91
CA PHE A 46 -10.15 -10.13 2.38
C PHE A 46 -9.25 -9.85 1.18
N ALA A 47 -9.59 -8.79 0.44
CA ALA A 47 -8.69 -8.15 -0.52
C ALA A 47 -8.43 -6.71 -0.04
N VAL A 48 -7.19 -6.23 -0.25
CA VAL A 48 -6.81 -4.86 0.06
C VAL A 48 -6.38 -4.18 -1.24
N LEU A 49 -6.91 -2.99 -1.50
CA LEU A 49 -6.47 -2.11 -2.58
C LEU A 49 -5.87 -0.86 -1.95
N VAL A 50 -4.70 -0.44 -2.42
CA VAL A 50 -4.00 0.72 -1.89
C VAL A 50 -3.48 1.62 -3.00
N SER A 51 -3.33 2.91 -2.72
CA SER A 51 -2.54 3.82 -3.56
C SER A 51 -1.03 3.67 -3.28
N ASP A 52 -0.23 4.25 -4.16
CA ASP A 52 1.24 4.35 -4.03
C ASP A 52 1.67 5.10 -2.76
N GLY A 53 0.89 6.06 -2.28
CA GLY A 53 1.10 6.70 -0.97
C GLY A 53 1.16 5.72 0.21
N ILE A 54 0.65 4.49 0.06
CA ILE A 54 0.80 3.40 1.04
C ILE A 54 1.84 2.39 0.57
N SER A 55 1.74 1.87 -0.65
CA SER A 55 2.62 0.77 -1.11
C SER A 55 4.09 1.17 -1.30
N SER A 56 4.39 2.47 -1.33
CA SER A 56 5.77 2.97 -1.34
C SER A 56 6.42 2.87 0.05
N GLU A 57 5.61 2.88 1.12
CA GLU A 57 6.07 2.91 2.51
C GLU A 57 5.86 1.56 3.21
N LEU A 58 4.78 0.84 2.91
CA LEU A 58 4.41 -0.41 3.57
C LEU A 58 4.57 -1.59 2.61
N SER A 59 5.12 -2.69 3.13
CA SER A 59 5.14 -3.97 2.42
C SER A 59 3.75 -4.65 2.43
N ASP A 60 3.52 -5.52 1.45
CA ASP A 60 2.29 -6.34 1.38
C ASP A 60 2.06 -7.14 2.68
N ASP A 61 3.12 -7.69 3.27
CA ASP A 61 3.02 -8.43 4.54
C ASP A 61 2.60 -7.54 5.70
N GLU A 62 3.13 -6.31 5.81
CA GLU A 62 2.71 -5.34 6.82
C GLU A 62 1.24 -4.95 6.64
N ILE A 63 0.82 -4.69 5.39
CA ILE A 63 -0.57 -4.35 5.06
C ILE A 63 -1.52 -5.47 5.48
N VAL A 64 -1.19 -6.73 5.14
CA VAL A 64 -2.02 -7.89 5.47
C VAL A 64 -2.07 -8.11 6.99
N ASP A 65 -0.95 -8.00 7.69
CA ASP A 65 -0.89 -8.18 9.15
C ASP A 65 -1.63 -7.05 9.90
N LEU A 66 -1.56 -5.80 9.42
CA LEU A 66 -2.33 -4.67 9.96
C LEU A 66 -3.84 -4.86 9.81
N ALA A 67 -4.26 -5.38 8.66
CA ALA A 67 -5.67 -5.65 8.38
C ALA A 67 -6.21 -6.85 9.17
N ARG A 68 -5.40 -7.89 9.36
CA ARG A 68 -5.82 -9.15 10.00
C ARG A 68 -6.32 -8.91 11.44
N GLY A 69 -7.35 -9.66 11.82
CA GLY A 69 -7.92 -9.59 13.19
C GLY A 69 -8.63 -8.27 13.49
N SER A 70 -8.85 -7.41 12.49
CA SER A 70 -9.72 -6.24 12.65
C SER A 70 -11.18 -6.68 12.77
N PRO A 71 -11.98 -6.02 13.63
CA PRO A 71 -13.39 -6.38 13.82
C PRO A 71 -14.20 -6.18 12.54
N ASP A 72 -13.87 -5.14 11.77
CA ASP A 72 -14.55 -4.78 10.54
C ASP A 72 -13.55 -4.20 9.50
N PRO A 73 -13.92 -4.19 8.20
CA PRO A 73 -13.06 -3.69 7.12
C PRO A 73 -12.67 -2.22 7.24
N LYS A 74 -13.51 -1.37 7.82
CA LYS A 74 -13.20 0.05 8.00
C LYS A 74 -12.07 0.20 9.01
N THR A 75 -12.17 -0.49 10.14
CA THR A 75 -11.09 -0.55 11.14
C THR A 75 -9.79 -1.09 10.53
N ALA A 76 -9.86 -2.11 9.66
CA ALA A 76 -8.66 -2.61 8.96
C ALA A 76 -8.02 -1.55 8.06
N ALA A 77 -8.82 -0.83 7.26
CA ALA A 77 -8.32 0.25 6.40
C ALA A 77 -7.71 1.39 7.23
N GLU A 78 -8.36 1.78 8.33
CA GLU A 78 -7.87 2.80 9.26
C GLU A 78 -6.54 2.40 9.91
N ARG A 79 -6.35 1.13 10.26
CA ARG A 79 -5.05 0.63 10.79
C ARG A 79 -3.91 0.75 9.78
N ILE A 80 -4.19 0.44 8.50
CA ILE A 80 -3.20 0.57 7.43
C ILE A 80 -2.83 2.04 7.24
N LEU A 81 -3.83 2.93 7.12
CA LEU A 81 -3.62 4.37 6.96
C LEU A 81 -2.84 4.97 8.14
N ALA A 82 -3.27 4.68 9.38
CA ALA A 82 -2.61 5.19 10.57
C ALA A 82 -1.14 4.78 10.65
N PHE A 83 -0.81 3.53 10.30
CA PHE A 83 0.59 3.11 10.28
C PHE A 83 1.40 3.83 9.21
N SER A 84 0.83 4.09 8.03
CA SER A 84 1.47 4.89 6.98
C SER A 84 1.74 6.33 7.43
N GLU A 85 0.79 6.95 8.11
CA GLU A 85 0.93 8.30 8.66
C GLU A 85 2.00 8.37 9.76
N GLU A 86 2.05 7.37 10.65
CA GLU A 86 3.06 7.28 11.72
C GLU A 86 4.50 7.16 11.19
N LEU A 87 4.70 6.62 9.98
CA LEU A 87 6.00 6.57 9.32
C LEU A 87 6.37 7.90 8.64
N GLY A 88 5.42 8.85 8.62
CA GLY A 88 5.57 10.17 8.01
C GLY A 88 5.36 10.17 6.52
N GLY A 89 4.39 9.40 6.01
CA GLY A 89 3.97 9.46 4.61
C GLY A 89 3.59 10.90 4.20
N GLU A 90 4.21 11.40 3.13
CA GLU A 90 4.02 12.78 2.66
C GLU A 90 3.01 12.91 1.51
N ASP A 91 2.58 11.77 0.95
CA ASP A 91 1.66 11.70 -0.18
C ASP A 91 0.22 11.33 0.26
N ASN A 92 -0.74 11.48 -0.64
CA ASN A 92 -2.11 11.05 -0.43
C ASN A 92 -2.18 9.51 -0.34
N ALA A 93 -2.52 9.03 0.86
CA ALA A 93 -2.70 7.61 1.15
C ALA A 93 -4.17 7.21 1.05
N THR A 94 -4.48 6.12 0.34
CA THR A 94 -5.83 5.54 0.27
C THR A 94 -5.77 4.04 0.43
N ALA A 95 -6.61 3.47 1.31
CA ALA A 95 -6.78 2.04 1.50
C ALA A 95 -8.26 1.65 1.39
N ILE A 96 -8.55 0.58 0.66
CA ILE A 96 -9.87 -0.06 0.59
C ILE A 96 -9.70 -1.52 1.00
N VAL A 97 -10.49 -1.95 1.99
CA VAL A 97 -10.54 -3.34 2.43
C VAL A 97 -11.89 -3.94 2.07
N VAL A 98 -11.86 -5.01 1.30
CA VAL A 98 -13.05 -5.76 0.87
C VAL A 98 -13.11 -7.07 1.66
N PRO A 99 -14.09 -7.26 2.55
CA PRO A 99 -14.24 -8.52 3.27
C PRO A 99 -14.66 -9.64 2.31
N LEU A 100 -14.10 -10.83 2.50
CA LEU A 100 -14.47 -12.06 1.79
C LEU A 100 -15.02 -13.10 2.78
N ALA A 101 -15.41 -14.26 2.28
CA ALA A 101 -16.08 -15.30 3.08
C ALA A 101 -15.25 -15.85 4.28
N GLY A 102 -13.93 -15.67 4.25
CA GLY A 102 -13.02 -16.03 5.33
C GLY A 102 -12.78 -14.94 6.38
N TRP A 103 -13.43 -13.76 6.28
CA TRP A 103 -13.24 -12.66 7.23
C TRP A 103 -13.49 -13.13 8.66
N GLY A 104 -12.56 -12.84 9.57
CA GLY A 104 -12.62 -13.24 10.98
C GLY A 104 -12.52 -14.74 11.23
N ARG A 105 -12.35 -15.58 10.20
CA ARG A 105 -12.20 -17.04 10.32
C ARG A 105 -10.78 -17.51 10.03
N ILE A 106 -10.09 -16.79 9.16
CA ILE A 106 -8.70 -17.08 8.80
C ILE A 106 -7.79 -16.28 9.72
N GLU A 107 -7.08 -16.99 10.56
CA GLU A 107 -6.15 -16.44 11.54
C GLU A 107 -4.70 -16.82 11.18
N GLY A 108 -3.75 -16.13 11.79
CA GLY A 108 -2.33 -16.38 11.59
C GLY A 108 -1.49 -15.44 12.44
N PRO A 109 -0.23 -15.80 12.72
CA PRO A 109 0.66 -14.95 13.51
C PRO A 109 0.89 -13.62 12.79
N ASP A 110 1.02 -12.56 13.58
CA ASP A 110 1.50 -11.26 13.11
C ASP A 110 3.03 -11.33 12.95
N LYS A 111 3.50 -11.48 11.72
CA LYS A 111 4.91 -11.73 11.40
C LYS A 111 5.70 -10.42 11.34
N THR A 112 5.01 -9.31 11.12
CA THR A 112 5.63 -8.00 10.92
C THR A 112 5.63 -7.13 12.18
N LYS A 113 5.05 -7.60 13.29
CA LYS A 113 4.95 -6.83 14.54
C LYS A 113 6.27 -6.20 14.99
N GLU A 114 7.33 -7.00 15.15
CA GLU A 114 8.63 -6.51 15.63
C GLU A 114 9.25 -5.51 14.66
N LEU A 115 9.12 -5.76 13.35
CA LEU A 115 9.57 -4.85 12.30
C LEU A 115 8.83 -3.51 12.38
N ARG A 116 7.50 -3.54 12.49
CA ARG A 116 6.66 -2.33 12.59
C ARG A 116 6.98 -1.53 13.85
N GLU A 117 7.21 -2.18 14.98
CA GLU A 117 7.66 -1.53 16.22
C GLU A 117 9.05 -0.89 16.08
N TYR A 118 9.98 -1.57 15.41
CA TYR A 118 11.30 -1.01 15.12
C TYR A 118 11.20 0.23 14.21
N ARG A 119 10.40 0.16 13.13
CA ARG A 119 10.19 1.28 12.21
C ARG A 119 9.53 2.48 12.90
N ARG A 120 8.53 2.25 13.76
CA ARG A 120 7.93 3.31 14.61
C ARG A 120 8.99 4.02 15.46
N LYS A 121 9.86 3.28 16.13
CA LYS A 121 10.94 3.88 16.95
C LYS A 121 11.91 4.72 16.11
N GLN A 122 12.18 4.34 14.87
CA GLN A 122 13.01 5.12 13.96
C GLN A 122 12.29 6.39 13.46
N ALA A 123 10.99 6.31 13.22
CA ALA A 123 10.17 7.47 12.83
C ALA A 123 10.12 8.52 13.96
N VAL A 124 9.93 8.07 15.21
CA VAL A 124 9.94 8.90 16.43
C VAL A 124 11.35 9.44 16.71
N GLY A 125 11.66 10.58 16.06
CA GLY A 125 12.96 11.25 16.15
C GLY A 125 13.31 11.97 14.85
N SER A 126 12.95 11.38 13.71
CA SER A 126 13.08 11.99 12.39
C SER A 126 12.11 13.17 12.20
N GLU A 127 10.94 13.16 12.86
CA GLU A 127 9.96 14.26 12.82
C GLU A 127 10.53 15.61 13.29
N ARG A 128 11.48 15.60 14.24
CA ARG A 128 12.15 16.83 14.71
C ARG A 128 13.15 17.39 13.70
N GLN A 129 13.74 16.54 12.86
CA GLN A 129 14.64 16.95 11.79
C GLN A 129 13.89 17.39 10.53
N ARG A 130 12.68 16.85 10.28
CA ARG A 130 11.84 17.22 9.12
C ARG A 130 11.10 18.56 9.27
N ARG A 131 11.05 19.14 10.48
CA ARG A 131 10.41 20.43 10.78
C ARG A 131 11.38 21.63 10.81
N MET A 132 12.68 21.43 10.55
CA MET A 132 13.69 22.49 10.37
C MET A 132 13.97 22.72 8.89
#